data_AF-A0A2D5EXC8-F1
#
_entry.id   AF-A0A2D5EXC8-F1
#
_cell.length_a   1.000
_cell.length_b   1.000
_cell.length_c   1.000
_cell.angle_alpha   90.00
_cell.angle_beta   90.00
_cell.angle_gamma   90.00
#
_symmetry.space_group_name_H-M   'P 1'
#
loop_
_entity.id
_entity.type
_entity.pdbx_description
1 polymer ?
#
loop_
_entity_poly.entity_id
_entity_poly.type
_entity_poly.pdbx_seq_one_letter_code
_entity_poly.pdbx_strand_id
1 'polypeptide(L)'
;MFLLVVSLAAACSAACSADDDASFDGGAADGGEARDAGEERDAGEERDAAVLPRPSLTVNGSEGAISIAPGDAIEITWSAAGASACTASGTLPGWPGERAGSGSVTLMDTASLAGDTVYTVQLVCSSDSAVSEQVERTVRVVGPTIVPCEERALLGQGALSDWVRKTTGPNSCVWANPPRTGLVATADCRFFDQVWPRPWPGSGNTRNLTVFGNEGRQFIAMEFDSGNIPADHRGRMTQEVPQFAGANSGFKLWSISRCPGDYNAELIEAEMGPGCVWREELGFTQSFEYGGPDHADDPRRCALAPHTRYYLNLVWTSALPGTAPEDIVPMEICTTERCGMNATPAGLYLPD
;
A
#
# COMPACT_ATOMS: atom_id res chain seq x y z
N MET A 1 31.47 6.80 31.13
CA MET A 1 31.32 8.20 31.56
C MET A 1 29.83 8.50 31.49
N PHE A 2 29.22 8.69 32.65
CA PHE A 2 27.77 8.75 32.95
C PHE A 2 27.17 10.14 32.67
N LEU A 3 25.86 10.17 32.35
CA LEU A 3 24.81 11.19 32.64
C LEU A 3 23.75 11.07 31.52
N LEU A 4 22.56 10.46 31.64
CA LEU A 4 21.48 10.45 32.65
C LEU A 4 20.92 11.84 32.99
N VAL A 5 19.78 12.20 32.39
CA VAL A 5 18.86 13.21 32.94
C VAL A 5 17.44 12.66 32.94
N VAL A 6 16.80 12.90 34.07
CA VAL A 6 15.66 12.24 34.69
C VAL A 6 14.33 12.90 34.32
N SER A 7 13.30 12.06 34.28
CA SER A 7 11.86 12.34 34.15
C SER A 7 11.29 13.10 35.36
N LEU A 8 10.25 13.93 35.17
CA LEU A 8 9.34 14.29 36.26
C LEU A 8 7.90 14.38 35.77
N ALA A 9 7.08 13.45 36.27
CA ALA A 9 5.62 13.50 36.29
C ALA A 9 5.16 14.02 37.65
N ALA A 10 4.05 14.76 37.71
CA ALA A 10 3.33 15.01 38.95
C ALA A 10 1.82 14.97 38.69
N ALA A 11 1.20 13.93 39.25
CA ALA A 11 -0.23 13.77 39.42
C ALA A 11 -0.70 14.56 40.65
N CYS A 12 -1.96 15.00 40.67
CA CYS A 12 -2.64 15.38 41.91
C CYS A 12 -4.00 14.68 41.97
N SER A 13 -4.23 13.98 43.08
CA SER A 13 -5.39 13.16 43.39
C SER A 13 -6.33 13.86 44.37
N ALA A 14 -7.58 13.44 44.31
CA ALA A 14 -8.77 13.82 45.05
C ALA A 14 -8.68 13.90 46.59
N ALA A 15 -9.62 14.64 47.19
CA ALA A 15 -10.28 14.27 48.45
C ALA A 15 -11.68 14.90 48.56
N CYS A 16 -12.65 14.07 48.98
CA CYS A 16 -14.06 14.33 49.27
C CYS A 16 -14.31 14.73 50.75
N SER A 17 -15.43 15.40 51.03
CA SER A 17 -16.33 15.25 52.21
C SER A 17 -17.41 16.35 52.11
N ALA A 18 -18.70 16.11 51.89
CA ALA A 18 -19.72 15.37 52.66
C ALA A 18 -20.05 15.99 54.03
N ASP A 19 -21.38 16.18 54.23
CA ASP A 19 -22.14 16.29 55.49
C ASP A 19 -22.06 17.64 56.24
N ASP A 20 -23.08 18.20 56.91
CA ASP A 20 -24.40 17.71 57.32
C ASP A 20 -25.25 18.91 57.84
N ASP A 21 -26.56 18.79 57.63
CA ASP A 21 -27.70 19.07 58.51
C ASP A 21 -27.91 20.30 59.44
N ALA A 22 -29.22 20.52 59.65
CA ALA A 22 -29.96 21.20 60.72
C ALA A 22 -30.20 22.73 60.58
N SER A 23 -31.41 23.17 60.24
CA SER A 23 -32.63 23.26 61.07
C SER A 23 -32.56 24.35 62.14
N PHE A 24 -33.37 25.42 61.97
CA PHE A 24 -33.94 26.14 63.10
C PHE A 24 -35.33 26.71 62.77
N ASP A 25 -36.11 26.68 63.84
CA ASP A 25 -37.55 26.70 63.99
C ASP A 25 -38.15 28.11 64.14
N GLY A 26 -39.46 28.22 63.91
CA GLY A 26 -40.32 29.06 64.74
C GLY A 26 -40.92 30.35 64.16
N GLY A 27 -42.26 30.36 63.99
CA GLY A 27 -43.08 31.37 64.67
C GLY A 27 -44.13 32.17 63.87
N ALA A 28 -45.39 31.69 63.93
CA ALA A 28 -46.67 32.41 64.17
C ALA A 28 -47.00 33.70 63.35
N ALA A 29 -47.99 33.67 62.44
CA ALA A 29 -49.46 33.76 62.65
C ALA A 29 -50.01 35.20 62.72
N ASP A 30 -50.82 35.60 61.73
CA ASP A 30 -52.07 36.33 61.95
C ASP A 30 -53.03 36.14 60.76
N GLY A 31 -54.33 36.13 61.06
CA GLY A 31 -55.42 35.76 60.17
C GLY A 31 -55.96 36.90 59.30
N GLY A 32 -56.76 36.51 58.31
CA GLY A 32 -57.52 37.43 57.47
C GLY A 32 -58.29 36.67 56.38
N GLU A 33 -59.55 36.37 56.66
CA GLU A 33 -60.49 35.70 55.76
C GLU A 33 -61.10 36.71 54.78
N ALA A 34 -60.92 36.51 53.47
CA ALA A 34 -61.70 37.18 52.43
C ALA A 34 -61.86 36.25 51.23
N ARG A 35 -63.12 36.06 50.84
CA ARG A 35 -63.57 35.32 49.66
C ARG A 35 -63.43 36.22 48.44
N ASP A 36 -62.81 35.76 47.35
CA ASP A 36 -63.25 36.07 45.99
C ASP A 36 -62.66 35.08 44.96
N ALA A 37 -63.26 35.14 43.78
CA ALA A 37 -63.33 34.19 42.69
C ALA A 37 -62.03 33.77 41.99
N GLY A 38 -62.20 32.77 41.12
CA GLY A 38 -61.18 32.02 40.41
C GLY A 38 -60.14 32.84 39.65
N GLU A 39 -58.93 32.30 39.66
CA GLU A 39 -57.93 32.51 38.63
C GLU A 39 -57.46 31.11 38.21
N GLU A 40 -57.77 30.73 36.98
CA GLU A 40 -57.18 29.55 36.33
C GLU A 40 -55.66 29.66 36.45
N ARG A 41 -55.05 28.56 36.91
CA ARG A 41 -53.60 28.40 36.87
C ARG A 41 -53.18 28.42 35.40
N ASP A 42 -52.69 29.55 34.94
CA ASP A 42 -51.87 29.64 33.74
C ASP A 42 -50.65 28.75 34.02
N ALA A 43 -50.68 27.55 33.44
CA ALA A 43 -49.53 26.68 33.40
C ALA A 43 -48.49 27.45 32.61
N GLY A 44 -47.53 28.06 33.32
CA GLY A 44 -46.35 28.63 32.71
C GLY A 44 -45.76 27.59 31.78
N GLU A 45 -45.96 27.79 30.49
CA GLU A 45 -45.29 27.05 29.44
C GLU A 45 -43.83 27.42 29.60
N GLU A 46 -43.12 26.58 30.36
CA GLU A 46 -41.68 26.55 30.44
C GLU A 46 -41.23 26.36 28.99
N ARG A 47 -40.91 27.47 28.32
CA ARG A 47 -40.38 27.46 26.97
C ARG A 47 -39.06 26.72 27.07
N ASP A 48 -39.13 25.44 26.73
CA ASP A 48 -38.00 24.52 26.68
C ASP A 48 -36.93 25.19 25.82
N ALA A 49 -35.84 25.63 26.47
CA ALA A 49 -34.78 26.35 25.80
C ALA A 49 -34.17 25.39 24.78
N ALA A 50 -34.27 25.73 23.49
CA ALA A 50 -33.79 24.86 22.42
C ALA A 50 -32.32 24.47 22.67
N VAL A 51 -32.09 23.18 22.97
CA VAL A 51 -30.75 22.65 23.24
C VAL A 51 -30.04 22.49 21.90
N LEU A 52 -29.16 23.44 21.57
CA LEU A 52 -28.33 23.38 20.37
C LEU A 52 -27.22 22.33 20.53
N PRO A 53 -27.20 21.26 19.71
CA PRO A 53 -26.15 20.26 19.82
C PRO A 53 -24.78 20.81 19.45
N ARG A 54 -23.75 20.40 20.20
CA ARG A 54 -22.35 20.81 19.98
C ARG A 54 -21.49 19.59 19.65
N PRO A 55 -21.37 19.22 18.36
CA PRO A 55 -20.57 18.06 17.96
C PRO A 55 -19.07 18.33 18.13
N SER A 56 -18.38 17.39 18.76
CA SER A 56 -16.94 17.15 18.66
C SER A 56 -16.73 15.93 17.78
N LEU A 57 -15.77 16.02 16.87
CA LEU A 57 -15.40 14.98 15.93
C LEU A 57 -13.88 14.91 15.87
N THR A 58 -13.34 13.71 16.06
CA THR A 58 -11.91 13.44 15.96
C THR A 58 -11.66 12.24 15.05
N VAL A 59 -10.54 12.28 14.33
CA VAL A 59 -10.06 11.16 13.53
C VAL A 59 -8.65 10.82 14.01
N ASN A 60 -8.42 9.58 14.44
CA ASN A 60 -7.21 9.13 15.13
C ASN A 60 -6.79 10.07 16.27
N GLY A 61 -7.78 10.55 17.03
CA GLY A 61 -7.59 11.50 18.13
C GLY A 61 -7.30 12.95 17.72
N SER A 62 -7.26 13.27 16.42
CA SER A 62 -7.00 14.63 15.91
C SER A 62 -8.30 15.36 15.56
N GLU A 63 -8.38 16.64 15.93
CA GLU A 63 -9.43 17.59 15.46
C GLU A 63 -9.06 18.31 14.15
N GLY A 64 -7.88 18.02 13.59
CA GLY A 64 -7.39 18.62 12.34
C GLY A 64 -7.35 17.63 11.18
N ALA A 65 -6.68 18.03 10.10
CA ALA A 65 -6.32 17.14 9.01
C ALA A 65 -5.31 16.10 9.49
N ILE A 66 -5.47 14.84 9.05
CA ILE A 66 -4.48 13.79 9.28
C ILE A 66 -3.96 13.23 7.96
N SER A 67 -2.81 12.57 8.02
CA SER A 67 -2.23 11.81 6.91
C SER A 67 -2.03 10.36 7.34
N ILE A 68 -2.41 9.44 6.46
CA ILE A 68 -2.28 7.99 6.68
C ILE A 68 -1.71 7.32 5.43
N ALA A 69 -1.12 6.14 5.59
CA ALA A 69 -0.82 5.25 4.48
C ALA A 69 -2.05 4.36 4.16
N PRO A 70 -2.17 3.81 2.94
CA PRO A 70 -3.14 2.75 2.66
C PRO A 70 -2.94 1.57 3.64
N GLY A 71 -4.04 1.07 4.20
CA GLY A 71 -4.02 -0.03 5.17
C GLY A 71 -3.92 0.40 6.64
N ASP A 72 -3.62 1.66 6.93
CA ASP A 72 -3.68 2.19 8.29
C ASP A 72 -5.13 2.23 8.81
N ALA A 73 -5.34 1.83 10.07
CA ALA A 73 -6.65 1.93 10.69
C ALA A 73 -7.06 3.41 10.91
N ILE A 74 -8.34 3.70 10.69
CA ILE A 74 -8.95 5.01 10.98
C ILE A 74 -9.97 4.84 12.09
N GLU A 75 -9.68 5.39 13.27
CA GLU A 75 -10.62 5.54 14.37
C GLU A 75 -11.31 6.90 14.28
N ILE A 76 -12.64 6.92 14.20
CA ILE A 76 -13.45 8.13 14.20
C ILE A 76 -14.25 8.15 15.48
N THR A 77 -14.00 9.13 16.34
CA THR A 77 -14.72 9.31 17.60
C THR A 77 -15.51 10.61 17.56
N TRP A 78 -16.77 10.56 17.99
CA TRP A 78 -17.65 11.72 18.04
C TRP A 78 -18.45 11.78 19.34
N SER A 79 -18.81 13.00 19.73
CA SER A 79 -19.75 13.27 20.80
C SER A 79 -20.46 14.60 20.56
N ALA A 80 -21.76 14.66 20.80
CA ALA A 80 -22.55 15.87 20.65
C ALA A 80 -23.44 16.05 21.88
N ALA A 81 -23.03 16.95 22.77
CA ALA A 81 -23.81 17.27 23.96
C ALA A 81 -25.20 17.79 23.55
N GLY A 82 -26.26 17.17 24.07
CA GLY A 82 -27.65 17.53 23.76
C GLY A 82 -28.21 16.97 22.44
N ALA A 83 -27.46 16.14 21.70
CA ALA A 83 -27.98 15.46 20.51
C ALA A 83 -28.69 14.14 20.85
N SER A 84 -29.83 13.89 20.21
CA SER A 84 -30.49 12.58 20.20
C SER A 84 -30.01 11.72 19.02
N ALA A 85 -29.64 12.35 17.90
CA ALA A 85 -29.14 11.67 16.70
C ALA A 85 -28.10 12.53 15.95
N CYS A 86 -27.25 11.87 15.15
CA CYS A 86 -26.34 12.52 14.24
C CYS A 86 -26.35 11.84 12.86
N THR A 87 -26.09 12.64 11.83
CA THR A 87 -25.95 12.20 10.44
C THR A 87 -24.49 12.36 10.04
N ALA A 88 -23.82 11.24 9.79
CA ALA A 88 -22.48 11.19 9.22
C ALA A 88 -22.54 11.29 7.69
N SER A 89 -21.71 12.15 7.12
CA SER A 89 -21.55 12.34 5.67
C SER A 89 -20.08 12.51 5.30
N GLY A 90 -19.78 12.69 4.02
CA GLY A 90 -18.43 12.86 3.50
C GLY A 90 -18.06 11.78 2.50
N THR A 91 -16.81 11.81 2.04
CA THR A 91 -16.32 10.92 0.97
C THR A 91 -15.59 9.69 1.48
N LEU A 92 -15.23 9.61 2.77
CA LEU A 92 -14.54 8.45 3.33
C LEU A 92 -15.44 7.19 3.29
N PRO A 93 -15.06 6.13 2.55
CA PRO A 93 -15.84 4.89 2.51
C PRO A 93 -16.06 4.30 3.92
N GLY A 94 -17.27 3.82 4.19
CA GLY A 94 -17.64 3.26 5.49
C GLY A 94 -18.04 4.28 6.56
N TRP A 95 -17.82 5.59 6.35
CA TRP A 95 -18.22 6.63 7.30
C TRP A 95 -19.67 7.13 7.19
N PRO A 96 -20.29 7.32 6.01
CA PRO A 96 -21.65 7.86 5.93
C PRO A 96 -22.72 7.00 6.63
N GLY A 97 -23.78 7.65 7.15
CA GLY A 97 -24.95 7.00 7.75
C GLY A 97 -25.41 7.62 9.07
N GLU A 98 -26.43 7.03 9.69
CA GLU A 98 -26.93 7.49 10.99
C GLU A 98 -25.98 7.09 12.13
N ARG A 99 -25.84 7.96 13.12
CA ARG A 99 -25.00 7.79 14.30
C ARG A 99 -25.77 8.23 15.54
N ALA A 100 -25.49 7.58 16.67
CA ALA A 100 -25.98 8.05 17.97
C ALA A 100 -25.30 9.40 18.33
N GLY A 101 -25.83 10.10 19.33
CA GLY A 101 -25.25 11.36 19.82
C GLY A 101 -23.79 11.27 20.30
N SER A 102 -23.28 10.06 20.54
CA SER A 102 -21.84 9.80 20.76
C SER A 102 -21.46 8.39 20.33
N GLY A 103 -20.18 8.16 20.05
CA GLY A 103 -19.67 6.85 19.70
C GLY A 103 -18.25 6.88 19.13
N SER A 104 -17.76 5.70 18.78
CA SER A 104 -16.52 5.49 18.02
C SER A 104 -16.74 4.39 16.98
N VAL A 105 -16.06 4.51 15.85
CA VAL A 105 -15.97 3.47 14.81
C VAL A 105 -14.53 3.35 14.33
N THR A 106 -14.06 2.14 14.12
CA THR A 106 -12.75 1.87 13.52
C THR A 106 -12.95 1.27 12.14
N LEU A 107 -12.38 1.92 11.12
CA LEU A 107 -12.31 1.44 9.75
C LEU A 107 -10.96 0.75 9.54
N MET A 108 -11.00 -0.57 9.29
CA MET A 108 -9.79 -1.41 9.12
C MET A 108 -9.44 -1.65 7.65
N ASP A 109 -10.39 -1.48 6.74
CA ASP A 109 -10.21 -1.76 5.30
C ASP A 109 -9.92 -0.46 4.53
N THR A 110 -8.75 0.11 4.78
CA THR A 110 -8.30 1.36 4.13
C THR A 110 -7.28 1.10 3.01
N ALA A 111 -6.92 -0.17 2.76
CA ALA A 111 -6.02 -0.55 1.68
C ALA A 111 -6.58 -0.19 0.29
N SER A 112 -7.92 -0.20 0.16
CA SER A 112 -8.63 0.18 -1.06
C SER A 112 -8.76 1.69 -1.28
N LEU A 113 -8.32 2.53 -0.34
CA LEU A 113 -8.36 3.98 -0.52
C LEU A 113 -7.32 4.41 -1.56
N ALA A 114 -7.74 5.27 -2.48
CA ALA A 114 -6.86 5.80 -3.50
C ALA A 114 -5.73 6.63 -2.87
N GLY A 115 -4.49 6.27 -3.19
CA GLY A 115 -3.31 7.06 -2.82
C GLY A 115 -3.40 8.50 -3.30
N ASP A 116 -2.76 9.42 -2.57
CA ASP A 116 -2.75 10.87 -2.80
C ASP A 116 -4.13 11.53 -2.86
N THR A 117 -5.17 10.87 -2.36
CA THR A 117 -6.53 11.38 -2.30
C THR A 117 -6.85 11.93 -0.91
N VAL A 118 -7.67 13.00 -0.88
CA VAL A 118 -8.19 13.57 0.37
C VAL A 118 -9.65 13.16 0.53
N TYR A 119 -9.95 12.50 1.65
CA TYR A 119 -11.29 12.09 2.05
C TYR A 119 -11.85 13.03 3.11
N THR A 120 -13.16 13.26 3.08
CA THR A 120 -13.87 14.08 4.07
C THR A 120 -14.67 13.21 5.03
N VAL A 121 -14.67 13.62 6.30
CA VAL A 121 -15.43 13.02 7.40
C VAL A 121 -16.26 14.15 8.00
N GLN A 122 -17.57 14.11 7.79
CA GLN A 122 -18.48 15.17 8.22
C GLN A 122 -19.52 14.62 9.19
N LEU A 123 -19.97 15.47 10.12
CA LEU A 123 -21.02 15.14 11.08
C LEU A 123 -21.93 16.35 11.32
N VAL A 124 -23.24 16.11 11.30
CA VAL A 124 -24.28 17.06 11.70
C VAL A 124 -25.14 16.37 12.75
N CYS A 125 -25.44 17.01 13.86
CA CYS A 125 -26.23 16.43 14.95
C CYS A 125 -27.51 17.21 15.19
N SER A 126 -28.56 16.52 15.62
CA SER A 126 -29.86 17.11 15.92
C SER A 126 -30.36 16.71 17.31
N SER A 127 -31.08 17.62 17.93
CA SER A 127 -31.98 17.39 19.06
C SER A 127 -33.43 17.50 18.55
N ASP A 128 -34.41 17.35 19.45
CA ASP A 128 -35.83 17.46 19.09
C ASP A 128 -36.22 18.87 18.62
N SER A 129 -35.39 19.89 18.90
CA SER A 129 -35.69 21.30 18.64
C SER A 129 -34.61 22.06 17.85
N ALA A 130 -33.42 21.49 17.64
CA ALA A 130 -32.32 22.18 16.96
C ALA A 130 -31.39 21.24 16.16
N VAL A 131 -30.69 21.80 15.18
CA VAL A 131 -29.66 21.13 14.38
C VAL A 131 -28.34 21.89 14.56
N SER A 132 -27.24 21.17 14.74
CA SER A 132 -25.91 21.75 14.90
C SER A 132 -25.35 22.29 13.58
N GLU A 133 -24.29 23.08 13.67
CA GLU A 133 -23.41 23.29 12.53
C GLU A 133 -22.71 21.98 12.12
N GLN A 134 -22.28 21.92 10.87
CA GLN A 134 -21.51 20.80 10.35
C GLN A 134 -20.07 20.89 10.83
N VAL A 135 -19.56 19.80 11.40
CA VAL A 135 -18.12 19.64 11.65
C VAL A 135 -17.52 18.74 10.58
N GLU A 136 -16.33 19.12 10.10
CA GLU A 136 -15.60 18.39 9.07
C GLU A 136 -14.16 18.09 9.52
N ARG A 137 -13.68 16.90 9.17
CA ARG A 137 -12.28 16.48 9.25
C ARG A 137 -11.84 15.94 7.90
N THR A 138 -10.54 16.01 7.64
CA THR A 138 -9.96 15.49 6.40
C THR A 138 -8.90 14.43 6.68
N VAL A 139 -8.94 13.38 5.87
CA VAL A 139 -7.96 12.29 5.89
C VAL A 139 -7.27 12.30 4.55
N ARG A 140 -5.98 12.64 4.52
CA ARG A 140 -5.14 12.52 3.33
C ARG A 140 -4.52 11.13 3.32
N VAL A 141 -4.81 10.34 2.29
CA VAL A 141 -4.07 9.12 2.02
C VAL A 141 -2.81 9.52 1.28
N VAL A 142 -1.65 9.26 1.87
CA VAL A 142 -0.36 9.56 1.26
C VAL A 142 -0.03 8.41 0.31
N GLY A 143 0.21 8.73 -0.97
CA GLY A 143 0.72 7.73 -1.91
C GLY A 143 2.13 7.26 -1.51
N PRO A 144 2.59 6.12 -2.03
CA PRO A 144 3.96 5.69 -1.80
C PRO A 144 4.93 6.73 -2.36
N THR A 145 6.01 6.98 -1.61
CA THR A 145 7.09 7.84 -2.11
C THR A 145 7.84 7.10 -3.20
N ILE A 146 7.73 7.57 -4.45
CA ILE A 146 8.43 6.98 -5.58
C ILE A 146 9.86 7.51 -5.62
N VAL A 147 10.82 6.67 -5.27
CA VAL A 147 12.26 6.99 -5.38
C VAL A 147 12.68 6.89 -6.86
N PRO A 148 13.25 7.95 -7.47
CA PRO A 148 13.73 7.91 -8.85
C PRO A 148 14.86 6.87 -9.06
N CYS A 149 14.99 6.33 -10.27
CA CYS A 149 15.98 5.28 -10.56
C CYS A 149 17.42 5.71 -10.26
N GLU A 150 17.75 6.99 -10.48
CA GLU A 150 19.08 7.57 -10.23
C GLU A 150 19.48 7.61 -8.75
N GLU A 151 18.51 7.49 -7.84
CA GLU A 151 18.73 7.44 -6.38
C GLU A 151 18.72 6.01 -5.84
N ARG A 152 18.40 5.00 -6.67
CA ARG A 152 18.34 3.60 -6.27
C ARG A 152 19.68 2.88 -6.44
N ALA A 153 19.93 1.89 -5.58
CA ALA A 153 20.99 0.92 -5.79
C ALA A 153 20.58 -0.07 -6.88
N LEU A 154 21.07 0.13 -8.10
CA LEU A 154 20.72 -0.66 -9.28
C LEU A 154 21.93 -1.44 -9.78
N LEU A 155 21.75 -2.73 -10.10
CA LEU A 155 22.81 -3.51 -10.74
C LEU A 155 23.21 -2.83 -12.05
N GLY A 156 24.52 -2.67 -12.25
CA GLY A 156 25.11 -2.04 -13.44
C GLY A 156 25.13 -0.52 -13.40
N GLN A 157 24.83 0.10 -12.26
CA GLN A 157 24.86 1.55 -12.08
C GLN A 157 25.60 1.94 -10.79
N GLY A 158 26.14 3.15 -10.75
CA GLY A 158 26.77 3.72 -9.56
C GLY A 158 27.81 2.79 -8.92
N ALA A 159 27.61 2.51 -7.62
CA ALA A 159 28.48 1.63 -6.83
C ALA A 159 28.44 0.16 -7.27
N LEU A 160 27.41 -0.26 -8.02
CA LEU A 160 27.22 -1.63 -8.52
C LEU A 160 27.49 -1.74 -10.02
N SER A 161 28.35 -0.86 -10.54
CA SER A 161 28.74 -0.81 -11.96
C SER A 161 29.62 -1.99 -12.40
N ASP A 162 30.06 -2.84 -11.48
CA ASP A 162 30.74 -4.10 -11.78
C ASP A 162 29.79 -5.18 -12.33
N TRP A 163 28.48 -4.99 -12.19
CA TRP A 163 27.46 -5.80 -12.85
C TRP A 163 27.26 -5.38 -14.32
N VAL A 164 27.34 -6.35 -15.23
CA VAL A 164 27.17 -6.14 -16.67
C VAL A 164 25.77 -6.55 -17.10
N ARG A 165 24.96 -5.59 -17.56
CA ARG A 165 23.66 -5.87 -18.20
C ARG A 165 23.89 -6.57 -19.54
N LYS A 166 23.20 -7.68 -19.81
CA LYS A 166 23.17 -8.29 -21.15
C LYS A 166 22.52 -7.33 -22.15
N THR A 167 23.14 -7.20 -23.32
CA THR A 167 22.70 -6.29 -24.39
C THR A 167 22.59 -7.05 -25.71
N THR A 168 23.48 -6.81 -26.66
CA THR A 168 23.46 -7.38 -28.01
C THR A 168 24.85 -7.84 -28.44
N GLY A 169 24.98 -8.39 -29.64
CA GLY A 169 26.25 -8.87 -30.17
C GLY A 169 26.83 -10.01 -29.31
N PRO A 170 28.13 -9.95 -28.93
CA PRO A 170 28.73 -10.94 -28.04
C PRO A 170 28.16 -10.91 -26.62
N ASN A 171 27.48 -9.82 -26.22
CA ASN A 171 26.85 -9.67 -24.92
C ASN A 171 25.33 -9.94 -24.96
N SER A 172 24.83 -10.63 -25.99
CA SER A 172 23.42 -11.06 -26.02
C SER A 172 23.14 -12.09 -24.92
N CYS A 173 21.87 -12.25 -24.58
CA CYS A 173 21.35 -13.18 -23.58
C CYS A 173 20.58 -14.35 -24.20
N VAL A 174 20.42 -14.41 -25.54
CA VAL A 174 19.61 -15.43 -26.19
C VAL A 174 20.49 -16.51 -26.80
N TRP A 175 20.25 -17.76 -26.45
CA TRP A 175 20.85 -18.91 -27.12
C TRP A 175 19.88 -19.53 -28.14
N ALA A 176 20.35 -19.87 -29.33
CA ALA A 176 19.51 -20.41 -30.38
C ALA A 176 18.96 -21.80 -30.01
N ASN A 177 17.69 -22.05 -30.33
CA ASN A 177 17.11 -23.39 -30.30
C ASN A 177 17.58 -24.21 -31.51
N PRO A 178 17.71 -25.54 -31.38
CA PRO A 178 17.98 -26.43 -32.51
C PRO A 178 17.03 -26.17 -33.69
N PRO A 179 17.52 -26.27 -34.95
CA PRO A 179 18.82 -26.84 -35.34
C PRO A 179 20.00 -25.84 -35.27
N ARG A 180 19.76 -24.55 -35.01
CA ARG A 180 20.85 -23.59 -34.84
C ARG A 180 21.43 -23.73 -33.43
N THR A 181 22.74 -23.69 -33.30
CA THR A 181 23.42 -23.69 -32.00
C THR A 181 24.35 -22.49 -31.94
N GLY A 182 24.31 -21.75 -30.84
CA GLY A 182 25.11 -20.53 -30.67
C GLY A 182 24.33 -19.38 -30.04
N LEU A 183 25.08 -18.34 -29.67
CA LEU A 183 24.52 -17.08 -29.21
C LEU A 183 23.81 -16.36 -30.36
N VAL A 184 22.61 -15.86 -30.12
CA VAL A 184 21.85 -15.04 -31.06
C VAL A 184 22.29 -13.60 -30.92
N ALA A 185 23.43 -13.27 -31.53
CA ALA A 185 24.04 -11.95 -31.44
C ALA A 185 23.13 -10.79 -31.91
N THR A 186 22.10 -11.07 -32.70
CA THR A 186 21.14 -10.05 -33.15
C THR A 186 20.05 -9.72 -32.13
N ALA A 187 19.86 -10.53 -31.10
CA ALA A 187 18.88 -10.24 -30.05
C ALA A 187 19.43 -9.16 -29.10
N ASP A 188 18.69 -8.07 -28.94
CA ASP A 188 19.00 -7.00 -27.99
C ASP A 188 18.23 -7.21 -26.69
N CYS A 189 18.92 -7.75 -25.70
CA CYS A 189 18.37 -8.10 -24.39
C CYS A 189 18.06 -6.90 -23.50
N ARG A 190 18.17 -5.68 -24.02
CA ARG A 190 17.63 -4.50 -23.37
C ARG A 190 16.12 -4.36 -23.56
N PHE A 191 15.53 -5.06 -24.54
CA PHE A 191 14.13 -4.92 -24.92
C PHE A 191 13.45 -6.28 -25.03
N PHE A 192 12.27 -6.42 -24.43
CA PHE A 192 11.54 -7.67 -24.38
C PHE A 192 11.15 -8.19 -25.78
N ASP A 193 10.69 -7.29 -26.65
CA ASP A 193 10.22 -7.59 -28.02
C ASP A 193 11.35 -7.99 -29.00
N GLN A 194 12.61 -7.76 -28.62
CA GLN A 194 13.79 -8.22 -29.35
C GLN A 194 14.25 -9.62 -28.90
N VAL A 195 13.80 -10.08 -27.74
CA VAL A 195 14.05 -11.43 -27.21
C VAL A 195 12.91 -12.37 -27.60
N TRP A 196 11.67 -11.93 -27.37
CA TRP A 196 10.46 -12.57 -27.87
C TRP A 196 9.91 -11.73 -29.02
N PRO A 197 9.68 -12.30 -30.23
CA PRO A 197 9.31 -11.54 -31.42
C PRO A 197 7.83 -11.08 -31.40
N ARG A 198 7.33 -10.68 -30.23
CA ARG A 198 6.02 -10.10 -29.96
C ARG A 198 6.18 -9.12 -28.79
N PRO A 199 5.44 -8.00 -28.79
CA PRO A 199 5.36 -7.13 -27.62
C PRO A 199 4.93 -7.90 -26.38
N TRP A 200 5.27 -7.37 -25.22
CA TRP A 200 4.82 -7.89 -23.93
C TRP A 200 3.29 -8.06 -23.90
N PRO A 201 2.74 -9.10 -23.27
CA PRO A 201 3.46 -10.17 -22.59
C PRO A 201 4.08 -11.20 -23.54
N GLY A 202 3.76 -11.16 -24.83
CA GLY A 202 4.12 -12.21 -25.77
C GLY A 202 3.34 -13.51 -25.51
N SER A 203 3.37 -14.44 -26.47
CA SER A 203 2.72 -15.75 -26.30
C SER A 203 3.60 -16.89 -26.79
N GLY A 204 3.79 -17.88 -25.91
CA GLY A 204 4.06 -19.29 -26.20
C GLY A 204 5.44 -19.66 -26.74
N ASN A 205 6.24 -18.69 -27.16
CA ASN A 205 7.58 -18.97 -27.67
C ASN A 205 8.58 -19.09 -26.53
N THR A 206 9.09 -20.29 -26.28
CA THR A 206 10.21 -20.50 -25.36
C THR A 206 11.49 -19.88 -25.91
N ARG A 207 12.25 -19.22 -25.04
CA ARG A 207 13.58 -18.67 -25.32
C ARG A 207 14.60 -19.19 -24.31
N ASN A 208 15.78 -19.52 -24.81
CA ASN A 208 16.91 -19.89 -23.97
C ASN A 208 17.61 -18.61 -23.51
N LEU A 209 17.38 -18.19 -22.27
CA LEU A 209 18.05 -17.04 -21.69
C LEU A 209 19.33 -17.50 -20.99
N THR A 210 20.43 -16.76 -21.16
CA THR A 210 21.73 -17.17 -20.63
C THR A 210 22.60 -16.00 -20.19
N VAL A 211 23.42 -16.29 -19.17
CA VAL A 211 24.59 -15.51 -18.77
C VAL A 211 25.82 -16.42 -18.86
N PHE A 212 26.98 -15.84 -19.13
CA PHE A 212 28.22 -16.59 -19.32
C PHE A 212 29.10 -16.47 -18.09
N GLY A 213 29.57 -17.62 -17.58
CA GLY A 213 30.64 -17.66 -16.60
C GLY A 213 31.93 -17.06 -17.17
N ASN A 214 32.77 -16.54 -16.28
CA ASN A 214 34.03 -15.85 -16.55
C ASN A 214 33.91 -14.48 -17.24
N GLU A 215 32.69 -13.96 -17.44
CA GLU A 215 32.45 -12.61 -17.96
C GLU A 215 32.05 -11.61 -16.85
N GLY A 216 32.43 -11.89 -15.60
CA GLY A 216 32.11 -11.07 -14.43
C GLY A 216 30.68 -11.28 -13.92
N ARG A 217 30.18 -10.31 -13.15
CA ARG A 217 28.80 -10.34 -12.63
C ARG A 217 27.86 -9.92 -13.76
N GLN A 218 26.87 -10.74 -14.10
CA GLN A 218 25.96 -10.47 -15.22
C GLN A 218 24.50 -10.57 -14.80
N PHE A 219 23.67 -9.69 -15.37
CA PHE A 219 22.22 -9.73 -15.20
C PHE A 219 21.51 -9.39 -16.50
N ILE A 220 20.25 -9.77 -16.60
CA ILE A 220 19.36 -9.38 -17.70
C ILE A 220 18.37 -8.36 -17.16
N ALA A 221 18.11 -7.32 -17.92
CA ALA A 221 17.04 -6.36 -17.65
C ALA A 221 16.42 -5.99 -18.99
N MET A 222 15.16 -6.34 -19.22
CA MET A 222 14.45 -6.15 -20.48
C MET A 222 13.33 -5.14 -20.29
N GLU A 223 13.39 -4.03 -21.02
CA GLU A 223 12.32 -3.04 -21.07
C GLU A 223 11.09 -3.62 -21.76
N PHE A 224 9.91 -3.32 -21.22
CA PHE A 224 8.64 -3.52 -21.88
C PHE A 224 7.62 -2.45 -21.46
N ASP A 225 6.57 -2.29 -22.27
CA ASP A 225 5.40 -1.49 -21.94
C ASP A 225 4.24 -2.43 -21.61
N SER A 226 3.54 -2.19 -20.50
CA SER A 226 2.37 -2.99 -20.12
C SER A 226 1.17 -2.77 -21.03
N GLY A 227 1.15 -1.72 -21.87
CA GLY A 227 0.06 -1.41 -22.77
C GLY A 227 -1.28 -1.29 -22.04
N ASN A 228 -2.37 -1.67 -22.71
CA ASN A 228 -3.72 -1.63 -22.17
C ASN A 228 -4.07 -2.84 -21.26
N ILE A 229 -3.14 -3.30 -20.41
CA ILE A 229 -3.35 -4.49 -19.57
C ILE A 229 -4.71 -4.43 -18.82
N PRO A 230 -5.60 -5.43 -19.01
CA PRO A 230 -6.89 -5.47 -18.32
C PRO A 230 -6.73 -5.54 -16.80
N ALA A 231 -7.66 -4.97 -16.05
CA ALA A 231 -7.64 -4.92 -14.58
C ALA A 231 -7.48 -6.31 -13.94
N ASP A 232 -8.23 -7.29 -14.43
CA ASP A 232 -8.26 -8.68 -13.95
C ASP A 232 -7.27 -9.62 -14.68
N HIS A 233 -6.37 -9.04 -15.48
CA HIS A 233 -5.44 -9.82 -16.30
C HIS A 233 -4.57 -10.74 -15.45
N ARG A 234 -4.33 -11.95 -15.95
CA ARG A 234 -3.38 -12.90 -15.38
C ARG A 234 -2.43 -13.39 -16.44
N GLY A 235 -1.14 -13.23 -16.15
CA GLY A 235 -0.07 -13.78 -16.95
C GLY A 235 1.06 -14.32 -16.09
N ARG A 236 1.99 -15.00 -16.74
CA ARG A 236 3.14 -15.60 -16.08
C ARG A 236 4.33 -15.73 -17.02
N MET A 237 5.51 -15.69 -16.43
CA MET A 237 6.75 -16.10 -17.06
C MET A 237 7.13 -17.47 -16.52
N THR A 238 6.92 -18.51 -17.32
CA THR A 238 7.31 -19.88 -16.96
C THR A 238 8.80 -20.07 -17.21
N GLN A 239 9.50 -20.58 -16.21
CA GLN A 239 10.88 -21.04 -16.31
C GLN A 239 10.95 -22.57 -16.22
N GLU A 240 11.84 -23.13 -17.03
CA GLU A 240 12.20 -24.54 -17.02
C GLU A 240 13.73 -24.66 -16.92
N VAL A 241 14.19 -25.80 -16.43
CA VAL A 241 15.62 -26.13 -16.42
C VAL A 241 16.20 -26.02 -17.84
N PRO A 242 17.39 -25.42 -17.99
CA PRO A 242 17.99 -25.21 -19.30
C PRO A 242 18.26 -26.55 -20.00
N GLN A 243 17.75 -26.68 -21.24
CA GLN A 243 18.00 -27.84 -22.10
C GLN A 243 18.94 -27.51 -23.26
N PHE A 244 19.80 -26.51 -23.08
CA PHE A 244 20.68 -25.98 -24.12
C PHE A 244 22.11 -25.75 -23.62
N ALA A 245 23.07 -26.00 -24.51
CA ALA A 245 24.46 -25.57 -24.41
C ALA A 245 25.20 -25.87 -23.08
N GLY A 246 24.80 -26.94 -22.38
CA GLY A 246 25.38 -27.28 -21.07
C GLY A 246 25.19 -26.19 -20.01
N ALA A 247 24.19 -25.31 -20.15
CA ALA A 247 23.93 -24.28 -19.16
C ALA A 247 23.45 -24.89 -17.84
N ASN A 248 23.95 -24.38 -16.72
CA ASN A 248 23.45 -24.70 -15.39
C ASN A 248 22.15 -23.95 -15.11
N SER A 249 21.24 -24.55 -14.35
CA SER A 249 20.00 -23.88 -13.96
C SER A 249 20.28 -22.71 -13.01
N GLY A 250 21.04 -22.95 -11.94
CA GLY A 250 21.20 -22.03 -10.81
C GLY A 250 19.85 -21.60 -10.19
N PHE A 251 19.90 -20.89 -9.07
CA PHE A 251 18.73 -20.13 -8.58
C PHE A 251 18.69 -18.77 -9.26
N LYS A 252 17.48 -18.24 -9.46
CA LYS A 252 17.28 -16.91 -10.03
C LYS A 252 16.44 -16.07 -9.08
N LEU A 253 16.82 -14.81 -8.98
CA LEU A 253 15.98 -13.74 -8.45
C LEU A 253 15.44 -12.96 -9.64
N TRP A 254 14.13 -12.76 -9.63
CA TRP A 254 13.36 -12.04 -10.61
C TRP A 254 12.84 -10.75 -9.99
N SER A 255 12.75 -9.71 -10.79
CA SER A 255 11.87 -8.58 -10.47
C SER A 255 11.18 -8.03 -11.70
N ILE A 256 10.00 -7.46 -11.52
CA ILE A 256 9.49 -6.41 -12.40
C ILE A 256 9.53 -5.11 -11.61
N SER A 257 10.13 -4.08 -12.21
CA SER A 257 10.27 -2.76 -11.58
C SER A 257 10.26 -1.66 -12.64
N ARG A 258 10.24 -0.39 -12.22
CA ARG A 258 10.38 0.75 -13.14
C ARG A 258 11.83 1.06 -13.52
N CYS A 259 12.81 0.37 -12.94
CA CYS A 259 14.23 0.65 -13.11
C CYS A 259 15.02 -0.60 -13.55
N PRO A 260 15.92 -0.51 -14.54
CA PRO A 260 16.70 -1.67 -14.97
C PRO A 260 17.71 -2.08 -13.90
N GLY A 261 17.75 -3.38 -13.59
CA GLY A 261 18.65 -3.93 -12.57
C GLY A 261 18.19 -3.67 -11.13
N ASP A 262 16.93 -3.31 -10.91
CA ASP A 262 16.38 -3.06 -9.58
C ASP A 262 15.91 -4.35 -8.91
N TYR A 263 16.43 -4.62 -7.71
CA TYR A 263 16.01 -5.74 -6.86
C TYR A 263 15.69 -5.28 -5.44
N ASN A 264 15.57 -3.96 -5.21
CA ASN A 264 15.22 -3.43 -3.91
C ASN A 264 13.73 -3.70 -3.65
N ALA A 265 13.43 -4.80 -2.97
CA ALA A 265 12.06 -5.24 -2.73
C ALA A 265 11.24 -4.18 -1.98
N GLU A 266 11.82 -3.50 -0.99
CA GLU A 266 11.12 -2.46 -0.22
C GLU A 266 10.64 -1.31 -1.12
N LEU A 267 11.51 -0.79 -1.99
CA LEU A 267 11.15 0.30 -2.90
C LEU A 267 10.20 -0.16 -4.02
N ILE A 268 10.41 -1.37 -4.54
CA ILE A 268 9.54 -1.94 -5.59
C ILE A 268 8.15 -2.20 -5.03
N GLU A 269 8.03 -2.79 -3.84
CA GLU A 269 6.75 -3.13 -3.23
C GLU A 269 6.01 -1.89 -2.73
N ALA A 270 6.73 -0.87 -2.24
CA ALA A 270 6.12 0.42 -1.96
C ALA A 270 5.51 1.03 -3.24
N GLU A 271 6.20 0.92 -4.39
CA GLU A 271 5.75 1.51 -5.65
C GLU A 271 4.66 0.71 -6.37
N MET A 272 4.71 -0.63 -6.32
CA MET A 272 3.93 -1.52 -7.18
C MET A 272 3.03 -2.51 -6.43
N GLY A 273 3.13 -2.57 -5.10
CA GLY A 273 2.55 -3.65 -4.30
C GLY A 273 3.45 -4.89 -4.23
N PRO A 274 3.09 -5.88 -3.39
CA PRO A 274 3.86 -7.09 -3.18
C PRO A 274 3.95 -7.97 -4.44
N GLY A 275 4.85 -8.96 -4.41
CA GLY A 275 4.93 -10.00 -5.45
C GLY A 275 5.70 -9.60 -6.71
N CYS A 276 6.26 -8.39 -6.76
CA CYS A 276 7.09 -7.92 -7.88
C CYS A 276 8.58 -8.30 -7.77
N VAL A 277 9.02 -8.84 -6.63
CA VAL A 277 10.34 -9.47 -6.47
C VAL A 277 10.15 -10.91 -6.02
N TRP A 278 10.69 -11.85 -6.78
CA TRP A 278 10.43 -13.27 -6.56
C TRP A 278 11.68 -14.11 -6.80
N ARG A 279 11.88 -15.13 -5.97
CA ARG A 279 12.97 -16.09 -6.14
C ARG A 279 12.40 -17.46 -6.48
N GLU A 280 13.08 -18.13 -7.39
CA GLU A 280 12.89 -19.55 -7.65
C GLU A 280 12.97 -20.40 -6.36
N GLU A 281 11.95 -21.21 -6.13
CA GLU A 281 11.91 -22.25 -5.10
C GLU A 281 12.55 -23.55 -5.65
N LEU A 282 12.54 -24.65 -4.90
CA LEU A 282 12.99 -25.94 -5.45
C LEU A 282 11.88 -26.58 -6.32
N GLY A 283 12.12 -26.78 -7.63
CA GLY A 283 11.17 -27.46 -8.54
C GLY A 283 11.63 -27.49 -10.00
N PHE A 284 10.98 -28.30 -10.85
CA PHE A 284 11.36 -28.47 -12.27
C PHE A 284 10.76 -27.41 -13.21
N THR A 285 9.59 -26.87 -12.85
CA THR A 285 8.90 -25.81 -13.59
C THR A 285 8.32 -24.85 -12.59
N GLN A 286 8.61 -23.57 -12.77
CA GLN A 286 8.10 -22.51 -11.91
C GLN A 286 7.69 -21.30 -12.73
N SER A 287 6.93 -20.42 -12.12
CA SER A 287 6.36 -19.28 -12.81
C SER A 287 6.46 -18.04 -11.93
N PHE A 288 6.94 -16.96 -12.53
CA PHE A 288 6.79 -15.63 -11.98
C PHE A 288 5.49 -15.04 -12.53
N GLU A 289 4.51 -14.82 -11.66
CA GLU A 289 3.17 -14.38 -12.06
C GLU A 289 3.09 -12.85 -12.10
N TYR A 290 2.36 -12.31 -13.06
CA TYR A 290 2.04 -10.90 -13.17
C TYR A 290 0.55 -10.71 -13.55
N GLY A 291 0.03 -9.52 -13.36
CA GLY A 291 -1.36 -9.21 -13.72
C GLY A 291 -1.67 -7.74 -13.78
N GLY A 292 -2.95 -7.45 -13.99
CA GLY A 292 -3.45 -6.08 -13.97
C GLY A 292 -3.63 -5.52 -12.56
N PRO A 293 -4.10 -4.27 -12.45
CA PRO A 293 -4.29 -3.56 -11.18
C PRO A 293 -5.16 -4.27 -10.12
N ASP A 294 -6.09 -5.16 -10.48
CA ASP A 294 -6.93 -5.87 -9.49
C ASP A 294 -6.13 -6.87 -8.62
N HIS A 295 -4.85 -7.04 -8.93
CA HIS A 295 -3.90 -7.88 -8.20
C HIS A 295 -2.91 -7.09 -7.34
N ALA A 296 -3.15 -5.80 -7.10
CA ALA A 296 -2.26 -4.93 -6.33
C ALA A 296 -1.90 -5.46 -4.93
N ASP A 297 -2.79 -6.24 -4.31
CA ASP A 297 -2.57 -6.83 -2.97
C ASP A 297 -2.17 -8.32 -3.01
N ASP A 298 -1.96 -8.92 -4.19
CA ASP A 298 -1.63 -10.35 -4.34
C ASP A 298 -0.12 -10.59 -4.18
N PRO A 299 0.37 -11.17 -3.06
CA PRO A 299 1.80 -11.34 -2.83
C PRO A 299 2.45 -12.36 -3.77
N ARG A 300 1.67 -13.07 -4.58
CA ARG A 300 2.17 -14.03 -5.57
C ARG A 300 2.21 -13.47 -6.97
N ARG A 301 1.70 -12.25 -7.21
CA ARG A 301 1.52 -11.69 -8.56
C ARG A 301 1.91 -10.23 -8.59
N CYS A 302 2.88 -9.90 -9.43
CA CYS A 302 3.23 -8.51 -9.66
C CYS A 302 2.12 -7.76 -10.43
N ALA A 303 1.53 -6.74 -9.80
CA ALA A 303 0.51 -5.91 -10.42
C ALA A 303 1.14 -4.84 -11.32
N LEU A 304 0.69 -4.78 -12.57
CA LEU A 304 1.17 -3.84 -13.57
C LEU A 304 0.10 -2.80 -13.85
N ALA A 305 0.45 -1.52 -13.72
CA ALA A 305 -0.40 -0.44 -14.18
C ALA A 305 -0.42 -0.40 -15.71
N PRO A 306 -1.54 0.00 -16.35
CA PRO A 306 -1.60 0.16 -17.80
C PRO A 306 -0.66 1.29 -18.29
N HIS A 307 -0.22 1.18 -19.54
CA HIS A 307 0.64 2.13 -20.27
C HIS A 307 1.87 2.56 -19.47
N THR A 308 2.46 1.61 -18.76
CA THR A 308 3.58 1.86 -17.87
C THR A 308 4.79 1.11 -18.37
N ARG A 309 5.91 1.83 -18.47
CA ARG A 309 7.20 1.24 -18.77
C ARG A 309 7.73 0.50 -17.55
N TYR A 310 8.14 -0.74 -17.77
CA TYR A 310 8.73 -1.62 -16.77
C TYR A 310 9.98 -2.30 -17.31
N TYR A 311 10.74 -2.91 -16.40
CA TYR A 311 11.87 -3.77 -16.70
C TYR A 311 11.64 -5.14 -16.05
N LEU A 312 11.74 -6.19 -16.86
CA LEU A 312 11.86 -7.57 -16.38
C LEU A 312 13.34 -7.84 -16.09
N ASN A 313 13.69 -7.89 -14.81
CA ASN A 313 15.05 -8.13 -14.35
C ASN A 313 15.23 -9.58 -13.92
N LEU A 314 16.40 -10.13 -14.25
CA LEU A 314 16.80 -11.48 -13.90
C LEU A 314 18.28 -11.54 -13.53
N VAL A 315 18.57 -12.19 -12.40
CA VAL A 315 19.93 -12.47 -11.95
C VAL A 315 20.02 -13.88 -11.40
N TRP A 316 21.09 -14.59 -11.73
CA TRP A 316 21.38 -15.91 -11.15
C TRP A 316 22.09 -15.74 -9.81
N THR A 317 21.37 -15.92 -8.72
CA THR A 317 21.85 -15.67 -7.35
C THR A 317 21.16 -16.60 -6.35
N SER A 318 21.81 -16.86 -5.21
CA SER A 318 21.19 -17.50 -4.06
C SER A 318 20.46 -16.51 -3.13
N ALA A 319 20.51 -15.20 -3.44
CA ALA A 319 19.82 -14.16 -2.69
C ALA A 319 18.30 -14.41 -2.64
N LEU A 320 17.69 -14.00 -1.53
CA LEU A 320 16.25 -14.05 -1.32
C LEU A 320 15.62 -12.68 -1.65
N PRO A 321 14.30 -12.62 -1.93
CA PRO A 321 13.59 -11.35 -1.96
C PRO A 321 13.83 -10.59 -0.65
N GLY A 322 14.10 -9.28 -0.74
CA GLY A 322 14.50 -8.44 0.40
C GLY A 322 16.01 -8.37 0.66
N THR A 323 16.85 -9.12 -0.07
CA THR A 323 18.30 -8.91 -0.03
C THR A 323 18.64 -7.55 -0.64
N ALA A 324 19.46 -6.75 0.05
CA ALA A 324 19.91 -5.46 -0.45
C ALA A 324 20.68 -5.64 -1.77
N PRO A 325 20.52 -4.76 -2.78
CA PRO A 325 21.17 -4.91 -4.08
C PRO A 325 22.70 -5.07 -4.02
N GLU A 326 23.37 -4.40 -3.08
CA GLU A 326 24.81 -4.49 -2.82
C GLU A 326 25.27 -5.87 -2.30
N ASP A 327 24.37 -6.61 -1.66
CA ASP A 327 24.62 -7.94 -1.12
C ASP A 327 24.27 -9.05 -2.11
N ILE A 328 23.68 -8.70 -3.26
CA ILE A 328 23.43 -9.68 -4.33
C ILE A 328 24.78 -10.11 -4.90
N VAL A 329 25.02 -11.41 -4.88
CA VAL A 329 26.19 -12.06 -5.49
C VAL A 329 25.74 -13.09 -6.51
N PRO A 330 26.48 -13.29 -7.62
CA PRO A 330 26.16 -14.37 -8.55
C PRO A 330 26.22 -15.74 -7.87
N MET A 331 25.39 -16.68 -8.33
CA MET A 331 25.54 -18.10 -7.99
C MET A 331 26.96 -18.56 -8.35
N GLU A 332 27.63 -19.28 -7.44
CA GLU A 332 29.02 -19.70 -7.61
C GLU A 332 29.27 -20.42 -8.94
N ILE A 333 28.42 -21.39 -9.30
CA ILE A 333 28.50 -22.12 -10.57
C ILE A 333 28.41 -21.20 -11.79
N CYS A 334 27.67 -20.08 -11.70
CA CYS A 334 27.49 -19.12 -12.79
C CYS A 334 28.67 -18.15 -12.93
N THR A 335 29.62 -18.16 -11.98
CA THR A 335 30.85 -17.36 -12.10
C THR A 335 31.91 -18.03 -12.97
N THR A 336 31.91 -19.36 -13.05
CA THR A 336 32.89 -20.15 -13.82
C THR A 336 32.25 -20.83 -15.02
N GLU A 337 30.97 -21.17 -14.93
CA GLU A 337 30.23 -21.87 -15.96
C GLU A 337 29.05 -21.04 -16.46
N ARG A 338 28.52 -21.45 -17.60
CA ARG A 338 27.32 -20.83 -18.15
C ARG A 338 26.11 -21.17 -17.30
N CYS A 339 25.26 -20.19 -17.09
CA CYS A 339 23.94 -20.39 -16.51
C CYS A 339 22.85 -19.94 -17.47
N GLY A 340 21.66 -20.52 -17.30
CA GLY A 340 20.56 -20.24 -18.18
C GLY A 340 19.25 -20.86 -17.74
N MET A 341 18.22 -20.59 -18.52
CA MET A 341 16.89 -21.17 -18.36
C MET A 341 16.13 -21.13 -19.67
N ASN A 342 15.14 -22.01 -19.77
CA ASN A 342 14.12 -21.96 -20.81
C ASN A 342 12.97 -21.09 -20.27
N ALA A 343 12.70 -19.95 -20.91
CA ALA A 343 11.72 -18.97 -20.45
C ALA A 343 10.57 -18.83 -21.47
N THR A 344 9.35 -18.98 -20.99
CA THR A 344 8.12 -18.95 -21.80
C THR A 344 7.11 -17.98 -21.18
N PRO A 345 6.88 -16.81 -21.80
CA PRO A 345 5.82 -15.93 -21.36
C PRO A 345 4.45 -16.47 -21.78
N ALA A 346 3.46 -16.21 -20.93
CA ALA A 346 2.07 -16.49 -21.18
C ALA A 346 1.18 -15.36 -20.63
N GLY A 347 0.47 -14.67 -21.52
CA GLY A 347 -0.59 -13.74 -21.16
C GLY A 347 -1.60 -13.62 -22.31
N LEU A 348 -2.88 -13.52 -21.96
CA LEU A 348 -3.99 -13.32 -22.88
C LEU A 348 -4.40 -11.84 -22.95
N TYR A 349 -3.55 -10.98 -23.50
CA TYR A 349 -3.96 -9.69 -24.05
C TYR A 349 -2.98 -9.23 -25.13
N LEU A 350 -3.44 -8.32 -25.99
CA LEU A 350 -2.61 -7.67 -26.99
C LEU A 350 -2.48 -6.20 -26.55
N PRO A 351 -1.27 -5.71 -26.25
CA PRO A 351 -1.08 -4.27 -26.03
C PRO A 351 -1.39 -3.51 -27.32
N ASP A 352 -1.95 -2.31 -27.18
CA ASP A 352 -2.28 -1.39 -28.29
C ASP A 352 -1.05 -0.85 -29.04
#